data_AF-A0A9W8MGY6-F1
#
_entry.id   AF-A0A9W8MGY6-F1
#
_cell.length_a   1.000
_cell.length_b   1.000
_cell.length_c   1.000
_cell.angle_alpha   90.00
_cell.angle_beta   90.00
_cell.angle_gamma   90.00
#
_symmetry.space_group_name_H-M   'P 1'
#
loop_
_entity.id
_entity.type
_entity.pdbx_description
1 polymer ?
#
loop_
_entity_poly.entity_id
_entity_poly.type
_entity_poly.pdbx_seq_one_letter_code
_entity_poly.pdbx_strand_id
1 'polypeptide(L)'
;MLTPEESINIQHTIGADIIMQLDDVVSSLTTGPRVEEAMHRSVRWLDRCITQHESSGKADTQNLFAIVQGGLDPQLRDTCLEEMISRKDRVAGYAIGGLSGGEEKDTFWRIVQKSFQKIDLDTRWA
;
A
#
# COMPACT_ATOMS: atom_id res chain seq x y z
N MET A 1 -14.41 12.20 8.25
CA MET A 1 -13.44 11.10 8.17
C MET A 1 -13.11 10.94 6.70
N LEU A 2 -11.82 10.91 6.33
CA LEU A 2 -11.41 10.82 4.93
C LEU A 2 -11.67 9.41 4.39
N THR A 3 -12.34 9.30 3.24
CA THR A 3 -12.60 8.03 2.55
C THR A 3 -11.57 7.77 1.43
N PRO A 4 -11.40 6.51 0.97
CA PRO A 4 -10.55 6.20 -0.19
C PRO A 4 -10.89 7.02 -1.43
N GLU A 5 -12.17 7.17 -1.75
CA GLU A 5 -12.64 7.89 -2.94
C GLU A 5 -12.35 9.39 -2.83
N GLU A 6 -12.61 9.99 -1.67
CA GLU A 6 -12.26 11.40 -1.41
C GLU A 6 -10.75 11.63 -1.43
N SER A 7 -9.96 10.73 -0.86
CA SER A 7 -8.49 10.80 -0.90
C SER A 7 -7.97 10.83 -2.33
N ILE A 8 -8.45 9.93 -3.19
CA ILE A 8 -8.07 9.87 -4.60
C ILE A 8 -8.52 11.13 -5.35
N ASN A 9 -9.74 11.63 -5.12
CA ASN A 9 -10.22 12.86 -5.73
C ASN A 9 -9.39 14.10 -5.33
N ILE A 10 -8.96 14.18 -4.07
CA ILE A 10 -8.09 15.26 -3.59
C ILE A 10 -6.73 15.19 -4.30
N GLN A 11 -6.11 14.01 -4.35
CA GLN A 11 -4.82 13.81 -5.02
C GLN A 11 -4.91 14.09 -6.53
N HIS A 12 -6.03 13.75 -7.17
CA HIS A 12 -6.32 14.14 -8.55
C HIS A 12 -6.45 15.65 -8.74
N THR A 13 -7.06 16.34 -7.79
CA THR A 13 -7.21 17.80 -7.83
C THR A 13 -5.88 18.51 -7.63
N ILE A 14 -5.02 17.98 -6.76
CA ILE A 14 -3.65 18.46 -6.57
C ILE A 14 -2.82 18.28 -7.85
N GLY A 15 -3.12 17.25 -8.64
CA GLY A 15 -2.41 16.96 -9.89
C GLY A 15 -1.04 16.34 -9.67
N ALA A 16 -0.88 15.54 -8.63
CA ALA A 16 0.38 14.85 -8.31
C ALA A 16 0.69 13.73 -9.32
N ASP A 17 1.94 13.63 -9.79
CA ASP A 17 2.35 12.59 -10.76
C ASP A 17 2.27 11.17 -10.19
N ILE A 18 2.47 11.04 -8.88
CA ILE A 18 2.31 9.79 -8.11
C ILE A 18 1.28 10.04 -7.02
N ILE A 19 0.29 9.16 -6.95
CA ILE A 19 -0.76 9.19 -5.93
C ILE A 19 -0.71 7.90 -5.13
N MET A 20 -1.05 7.99 -3.85
CA MET A 20 -0.99 6.89 -2.91
C MET A 20 -2.41 6.42 -2.59
N GLN A 21 -2.59 5.11 -2.43
CA GLN A 21 -3.82 4.61 -1.82
C GLN A 21 -4.02 5.25 -0.43
N LEU A 22 -5.27 5.39 -0.02
CA LEU A 22 -5.55 5.54 1.41
C LEU A 22 -5.43 4.17 2.08
N ASP A 23 -4.67 4.08 3.16
CA ASP A 23 -4.47 2.88 3.95
C ASP A 23 -4.81 3.09 5.43
N ASP A 24 -4.99 1.99 6.16
CA ASP A 24 -5.23 2.03 7.60
C ASP A 24 -3.92 1.78 8.34
N VAL A 25 -3.29 2.86 8.77
CA VAL A 25 -1.98 2.83 9.41
C VAL A 25 -2.12 2.52 10.91
N VAL A 26 -1.31 1.56 11.36
CA VAL A 26 -1.08 1.28 12.78
C VAL A 26 0.38 1.54 13.13
N SER A 27 0.65 1.90 14.38
CA SER A 27 2.04 2.02 14.87
C SER A 27 2.77 0.69 14.68
N SER A 28 4.05 0.72 14.29
CA SER A 28 4.87 -0.47 14.11
C SER A 28 5.05 -1.29 15.40
N LEU A 29 4.85 -0.68 16.56
CA LEU A 29 4.87 -1.34 17.88
C LEU A 29 3.52 -1.95 18.27
N THR A 30 2.47 -1.75 17.48
CA THR A 30 1.16 -2.36 17.72
C THR A 30 1.26 -3.86 17.48
N THR A 31 0.72 -4.65 18.41
CA THR A 31 0.69 -6.11 18.31
C THR A 31 -0.74 -6.63 18.38
N GLY A 32 -0.95 -7.87 17.93
CA GLY A 32 -2.24 -8.55 18.00
C GLY A 32 -3.19 -8.23 16.83
N PRO A 33 -4.50 -8.53 16.99
CA PRO A 33 -5.47 -8.60 15.88
C PRO A 33 -5.70 -7.25 15.16
N ARG A 34 -5.35 -6.13 15.80
CA ARG A 34 -5.47 -4.80 15.19
C ARG A 34 -4.59 -4.62 13.96
N VAL A 35 -3.42 -5.28 13.91
CA VAL A 35 -2.49 -5.22 12.77
C VAL A 35 -3.09 -5.94 11.56
N GLU A 36 -3.63 -7.13 11.78
CA GLU A 36 -4.32 -7.93 10.76
C GLU A 36 -5.57 -7.22 10.23
N GLU A 37 -6.38 -6.63 11.12
CA GLU A 37 -7.54 -5.82 10.73
C GLU A 37 -7.13 -4.64 9.83
N ALA A 38 -6.03 -3.94 10.19
CA ALA A 38 -5.50 -2.83 9.41
C ALA A 38 -5.05 -3.26 8.02
N MET A 39 -4.33 -4.38 7.97
CA MET A 39 -3.84 -4.96 6.73
C MET A 39 -4.99 -5.31 5.80
N HIS A 40 -5.99 -6.07 6.26
CA HIS A 40 -7.14 -6.44 5.44
C HIS A 40 -8.01 -5.24 5.05
N ARG A 41 -8.14 -4.24 5.93
CA ARG A 41 -8.84 -2.99 5.58
C ARG A 41 -8.09 -2.22 4.49
N SER A 42 -6.76 -2.17 4.56
CA SER A 42 -5.92 -1.53 3.54
C SER A 42 -6.03 -2.24 2.19
N VAL A 43 -6.08 -3.58 2.15
CA VAL A 43 -6.35 -4.35 0.92
C VAL A 43 -7.70 -3.98 0.32
N ARG A 44 -8.78 -3.95 1.13
CA ARG A 44 -10.11 -3.54 0.64
C ARG A 44 -10.15 -2.09 0.18
N TRP A 45 -9.35 -1.21 0.79
CA TRP A 45 -9.26 0.19 0.40
C TRP A 45 -8.45 0.40 -0.86
N LEU A 46 -7.46 -0.45 -1.15
CA LEU A 46 -6.79 -0.45 -2.45
C LEU A 46 -7.80 -0.63 -3.59
N ASP A 47 -8.68 -1.62 -3.49
CA ASP A 47 -9.70 -1.89 -4.52
C ASP A 47 -10.57 -0.65 -4.80
N ARG A 48 -10.96 0.05 -3.73
CA ARG A 48 -11.74 1.29 -3.82
C ARG A 48 -10.92 2.43 -4.45
N CYS A 49 -9.65 2.56 -4.07
CA CYS A 49 -8.75 3.55 -4.66
C CYS A 49 -8.56 3.31 -6.16
N ILE A 50 -8.34 2.06 -6.57
CA ILE A 50 -8.17 1.68 -7.97
C ILE A 50 -9.44 2.03 -8.76
N THR A 51 -10.62 1.61 -8.29
CA THR A 51 -11.89 1.91 -8.99
C THR A 51 -12.13 3.42 -9.14
N GLN A 52 -11.84 4.22 -8.10
CA GLN A 52 -11.96 5.67 -8.20
C GLN A 52 -10.94 6.26 -9.17
N HIS A 53 -9.71 5.76 -9.15
CA HIS A 53 -8.64 6.24 -10.02
C HIS A 53 -8.91 5.94 -11.50
N GLU A 54 -9.31 4.70 -11.84
CA GLU A 54 -9.62 4.28 -13.21
C GLU A 54 -10.81 5.07 -13.80
N SER A 55 -11.82 5.38 -12.97
CA SER A 55 -13.00 6.14 -13.41
C SER A 55 -12.78 7.66 -13.52
N SER A 56 -11.62 8.17 -13.07
CA SER A 56 -11.33 9.61 -13.01
C SER A 56 -10.97 10.24 -14.36
N GLY A 57 -10.60 9.44 -15.36
CA GLY A 57 -10.00 9.91 -16.61
C GLY A 57 -8.55 10.42 -16.46
N LYS A 58 -7.90 10.18 -15.33
CA LYS A 58 -6.51 10.60 -15.05
C LYS A 58 -5.50 9.45 -14.95
N ALA A 59 -5.93 8.21 -15.19
CA ALA A 59 -5.08 7.01 -15.11
C ALA A 59 -3.83 7.09 -15.99
N ASP A 60 -3.90 7.81 -17.12
CA ASP A 60 -2.76 7.99 -18.04
C ASP A 60 -1.77 9.08 -17.59
N THR A 61 -2.09 9.84 -16.55
CA THR A 61 -1.31 11.03 -16.13
C THR A 61 -0.86 10.99 -14.68
N GLN A 62 -1.47 10.15 -13.84
CA GLN A 62 -1.14 10.02 -12.44
C GLN A 62 -1.01 8.54 -12.09
N ASN A 63 0.05 8.19 -11.36
CA ASN A 63 0.44 6.81 -11.10
C ASN A 63 0.01 6.39 -9.69
N LEU A 64 -0.96 5.49 -9.58
CA LEU A 64 -1.43 4.99 -8.28
C LEU A 64 -0.49 3.92 -7.70
N PHE A 65 -0.05 4.12 -6.46
CA PHE A 65 0.79 3.19 -5.72
C PHE A 65 0.01 2.51 -4.59
N ALA A 66 0.14 1.19 -4.48
CA ALA A 66 -0.34 0.41 -3.35
C ALA A 66 0.64 0.51 -2.17
N ILE A 67 0.15 0.39 -0.94
CA ILE A 67 0.97 0.42 0.28
C ILE A 67 0.82 -0.91 1.01
N VAL A 68 1.93 -1.64 1.11
CA VAL A 68 2.02 -2.92 1.81
C VAL A 68 2.03 -2.66 3.32
N GLN A 69 1.06 -3.26 4.02
CA GLN A 69 0.91 -3.23 5.48
C GLN A 69 1.24 -4.60 6.09
N GLY A 70 0.94 -4.80 7.38
CA GLY A 70 1.25 -6.03 8.13
C GLY A 70 2.22 -5.83 9.30
N GLY A 71 2.62 -4.59 9.57
CA GLY A 71 3.48 -4.25 10.71
C GLY A 71 4.81 -5.00 10.68
N LEU A 72 5.19 -5.59 11.81
CA LEU A 72 6.42 -6.38 11.95
C LEU A 72 6.18 -7.89 11.84
N ASP A 73 4.98 -8.30 11.42
CA ASP A 73 4.59 -9.70 11.27
C ASP A 73 4.94 -10.18 9.85
N PRO A 74 5.87 -11.14 9.71
CA PRO A 74 6.29 -11.65 8.40
C PRO A 74 5.16 -12.32 7.60
N GLN A 75 4.20 -12.96 8.26
CA GLN A 75 3.09 -13.67 7.61
C GLN A 75 2.06 -12.68 7.11
N LEU A 76 1.69 -11.67 7.92
CA LEU A 76 0.78 -10.61 7.47
C LEU A 76 1.37 -9.79 6.32
N ARG A 77 2.69 -9.58 6.32
CA ARG A 77 3.41 -8.97 5.18
C ARG A 77 3.27 -9.81 3.92
N ASP A 78 3.45 -11.13 4.02
CA ASP A 78 3.30 -12.05 2.90
C ASP A 78 1.88 -12.04 2.34
N THR A 79 0.87 -12.13 3.20
CA THR A 79 -0.54 -12.06 2.79
C THR A 79 -0.88 -10.73 2.13
N CYS A 80 -0.43 -9.62 2.73
CA CYS A 80 -0.66 -8.31 2.14
C CYS A 80 -0.01 -8.19 0.75
N LEU A 81 1.24 -8.66 0.62
CA LEU A 81 1.96 -8.65 -0.66
C LEU A 81 1.25 -9.46 -1.72
N GLU A 82 0.81 -10.68 -1.40
CA GLU A 82 0.09 -11.54 -2.34
C GLU A 82 -1.20 -10.88 -2.84
N GLU A 83 -1.98 -10.27 -1.93
CA GLU A 83 -3.17 -9.52 -2.29
C GLU A 83 -2.85 -8.27 -3.13
N MET A 84 -1.82 -7.49 -2.79
CA MET A 84 -1.49 -6.29 -3.56
C MET A 84 -0.89 -6.65 -4.94
N ILE A 85 -0.13 -7.75 -5.03
CA ILE A 85 0.47 -8.24 -6.28
C ILE A 85 -0.59 -8.80 -7.22
N SER A 86 -1.69 -9.36 -6.71
CA SER A 86 -2.81 -9.80 -7.55
C SER A 86 -3.47 -8.64 -8.32
N ARG A 87 -3.16 -7.39 -7.96
CA ARG A 87 -3.64 -6.14 -8.58
C ARG A 87 -2.55 -5.39 -9.36
N LYS A 88 -1.40 -6.02 -9.62
CA LYS A 88 -0.23 -5.40 -10.26
C LYS A 88 -0.51 -4.70 -11.58
N ASP A 89 -1.46 -5.19 -12.37
CA ASP A 89 -1.79 -4.59 -13.67
C ASP A 89 -2.67 -3.32 -13.55
N ARG A 90 -3.03 -2.93 -12.31
CA ARG A 90 -3.92 -1.80 -11.99
C ARG A 90 -3.27 -0.78 -11.06
N VAL A 91 -1.99 -0.96 -10.73
CA VAL A 91 -1.18 -0.03 -9.93
C VAL A 91 0.17 0.15 -10.59
N ALA A 92 0.76 1.33 -10.45
CA ALA A 92 2.06 1.64 -11.03
C ALA A 92 3.23 1.17 -10.15
N GLY A 93 2.98 0.90 -8.87
CA GLY A 93 4.03 0.48 -7.95
C GLY A 93 3.56 0.16 -6.54
N TYR A 94 4.53 -0.20 -5.71
CA TYR A 94 4.33 -0.64 -4.33
C TYR A 94 5.23 0.14 -3.37
N ALA A 95 4.64 0.66 -2.29
CA ALA A 95 5.35 1.19 -1.14
C ALA A 95 5.31 0.19 0.02
N ILE A 96 6.35 0.21 0.86
CA ILE A 96 6.40 -0.58 2.10
C ILE A 96 6.03 0.35 3.27
N GLY A 97 4.78 0.26 3.72
CA GLY A 97 4.22 1.10 4.79
C GLY A 97 4.36 0.49 6.18
N GLY A 98 4.02 1.27 7.21
CA GLY A 98 3.96 0.80 8.60
C GLY A 98 5.31 0.49 9.24
N LEU A 99 6.38 1.13 8.76
CA LEU A 99 7.75 1.04 9.28
C LEU A 99 8.27 2.44 9.66
N SER A 100 9.44 2.51 10.27
CA SER A 100 10.04 3.70 10.87
C SER A 100 9.18 4.33 11.98
N GLY A 101 8.45 3.50 12.72
CA GLY A 101 7.51 3.90 13.78
C GLY A 101 8.01 3.69 15.21
N GLY A 102 9.28 3.29 15.38
CA GLY A 102 9.91 3.05 16.69
C GLY A 102 10.44 1.64 16.88
N GLU A 103 10.32 0.77 15.88
CA GLU A 103 10.90 -0.58 15.89
C GLU A 103 12.43 -0.56 15.82
N GLU A 104 13.04 -1.64 16.33
CA GLU A 104 14.49 -1.85 16.24
C GLU A 104 14.99 -1.92 14.80
N LYS A 105 16.17 -1.36 14.54
CA LYS A 105 16.75 -1.26 13.18
C LYS A 105 16.95 -2.61 12.50
N ASP A 106 17.34 -3.64 13.25
CA ASP A 106 17.49 -4.99 12.70
C ASP A 106 16.13 -5.58 12.30
N THR A 107 15.08 -5.29 13.06
CA THR A 107 13.72 -5.72 12.73
C THR A 107 13.20 -4.99 11.50
N PHE A 108 13.43 -3.67 11.42
CA PHE A 108 13.14 -2.87 10.23
C PHE A 108 13.76 -3.49 8.98
N TRP A 109 15.08 -3.74 8.99
CA TRP A 109 15.79 -4.27 7.82
C TRP A 109 15.28 -5.65 7.41
N ARG A 110 15.00 -6.53 8.38
CA ARG A 110 14.45 -7.85 8.11
C ARG A 110 13.09 -7.78 7.40
N ILE A 111 12.21 -6.87 7.83
CA ILE A 111 10.88 -6.71 7.21
C ILE A 111 10.97 -6.08 5.83
N VAL A 112 11.85 -5.09 5.65
CA VAL A 112 12.14 -4.49 4.33
C VAL A 112 12.64 -5.57 3.37
N GLN A 113 13.69 -6.31 3.73
CA GLN A 113 14.27 -7.35 2.89
C GLN A 113 13.25 -8.42 2.52
N LYS A 114 12.44 -8.87 3.50
CA LYS A 114 11.38 -9.84 3.24
C LYS A 114 10.36 -9.31 2.23
N SER A 115 9.94 -8.05 2.38
CA SER A 115 8.94 -7.46 1.49
C SER A 115 9.46 -7.33 0.05
N PHE A 116 10.73 -6.96 -0.12
CA PHE A 116 11.37 -6.84 -1.43
C PHE A 116 11.53 -8.18 -2.17
N GLN A 117 11.67 -9.32 -1.46
CA GLN A 117 11.83 -10.62 -2.12
C GLN A 117 10.61 -11.05 -2.95
N LYS A 118 9.42 -10.53 -2.63
CA LYS A 118 8.17 -10.87 -3.35
C LYS A 118 7.75 -9.82 -4.37
N ILE A 119 8.20 -8.57 -4.23
CA ILE A 119 7.93 -7.53 -5.22
C ILE A 119 8.83 -7.82 -6.42
N ASP A 120 8.24 -8.33 -7.50
CA ASP A 120 8.96 -8.59 -8.73
C ASP A 120 9.56 -7.28 -9.29
N LEU A 121 10.88 -7.30 -9.54
CA LEU A 121 11.61 -6.16 -10.08
C LEU A 121 11.28 -5.91 -11.56
N ASP A 122 10.57 -6.84 -12.21
CA ASP A 122 9.97 -6.66 -13.54
C ASP A 122 8.68 -5.81 -13.52
N THR A 123 8.53 -4.92 -12.53
CA THR A 123 7.60 -3.80 -12.65
C THR A 123 8.07 -2.98 -13.85
N ARG A 124 7.45 -3.25 -15.00
CA ARG A 124 7.83 -2.65 -16.28
C ARG A 124 7.64 -1.14 -16.16
N TRP A 125 8.74 -0.43 -15.93
CA TRP A 125 8.84 0.99 -16.23
C TRP A 125 8.75 1.11 -17.75
N ALA A 126 7.52 1.14 -18.25
CA ALA A 126 7.22 1.44 -19.65
C ALA A 126 7.55 2.92 -19.94
#